data_AF-A0A0F8V8R9-F1
#
_entry.id   AF-A0A0F8V8R9-F1
#
_cell.length_a   1.000
_cell.length_b   1.000
_cell.length_c   1.000
_cell.angle_alpha   90.00
_cell.angle_beta   90.00
_cell.angle_gamma   90.00
#
_symmetry.space_group_name_H-M   'P 1'
#
loop_
_entity.id
_entity.type
_entity.pdbx_description
1 polymer ?
#
loop_
_entity_poly.entity_id
_entity_poly.type
_entity_poly.pdbx_seq_one_letter_code
_entity_poly.pdbx_strand_id
1 'polypeptide(L)'
;MRYLGYFVTSPKNEYPEGEIKSTQMVVYDYPIVGAMTIVKDKTTGVEHRIFVDAYTLEKVEDKPATETEPGIWSIYEQRLKNGIDNNLRHWQKSDELAKSIEQAAVNKGVSINAAVTEENIKKLSADITKSRTDVEVDLGAT
;
A
#
# COMPACT_ATOMS: atom_id res chain seq x y z
N MET A 1 -25.39 -1.51 23.25
CA MET A 1 -24.00 -1.37 23.71
C MET A 1 -23.29 -2.72 24.02
N ARG A 2 -23.69 -3.86 23.43
CA ARG A 2 -23.02 -5.16 23.70
C ARG A 2 -21.71 -5.37 22.93
N TYR A 3 -21.59 -4.83 21.72
CA TYR A 3 -20.44 -5.05 20.84
C TYR A 3 -19.14 -4.40 21.33
N LEU A 4 -19.20 -3.18 21.89
CA LEU A 4 -18.01 -2.50 22.43
C LEU A 4 -17.34 -3.29 23.57
N GLY A 5 -18.12 -4.01 24.38
CA GLY A 5 -17.57 -4.83 25.46
C GLY A 5 -16.73 -6.00 24.95
N TYR A 6 -17.07 -6.57 23.80
CA TYR A 6 -16.39 -7.74 23.24
C TYR A 6 -15.00 -7.38 22.70
N PHE A 7 -14.89 -6.25 22.01
CA PHE A 7 -13.62 -5.74 21.49
C PHE A 7 -12.64 -5.28 22.59
N VAL A 8 -13.11 -5.10 23.83
CA VAL A 8 -12.26 -4.78 24.99
C VAL A 8 -11.90 -6.03 25.79
N THR A 9 -12.76 -7.05 25.79
CA THR A 9 -12.57 -8.29 26.57
C THR A 9 -11.70 -9.30 25.84
N SER A 10 -11.86 -9.46 24.52
CA SER A 10 -11.02 -10.39 23.73
C SER A 10 -9.51 -10.08 23.86
N PRO A 11 -9.05 -8.82 23.71
CA PRO A 11 -7.64 -8.48 23.86
C PRO A 11 -7.09 -8.76 25.26
N LYS A 12 -7.91 -8.61 26.31
CA LYS A 12 -7.53 -8.91 27.69
C LYS A 12 -7.43 -10.41 28.00
N ASN A 13 -8.02 -11.28 27.19
CA ASN A 13 -7.81 -12.73 27.35
C ASN A 13 -6.39 -13.11 26.89
N GLU A 14 -5.85 -12.43 25.89
CA GLU A 14 -4.50 -12.67 25.38
C GLU A 14 -3.42 -11.94 26.17
N TYR A 15 -3.71 -10.70 26.57
CA TYR A 15 -2.83 -9.87 27.37
C TYR A 15 -3.56 -9.40 28.63
N PRO A 16 -3.72 -10.26 29.66
CA PRO A 16 -4.49 -9.96 30.87
C PRO A 16 -3.98 -8.73 31.61
N GLU A 17 -2.66 -8.54 31.62
CA GLU A 17 -2.00 -7.41 32.27
C GLU A 17 -1.76 -6.22 31.34
N GLY A 18 -1.98 -6.39 30.03
CA GLY A 18 -1.70 -5.40 29.01
C GLY A 18 -2.59 -4.14 29.12
N GLU A 19 -2.01 -2.99 28.79
CA GLU A 19 -2.72 -1.72 28.71
C GLU A 19 -3.30 -1.54 27.31
N ILE A 20 -4.63 -1.42 27.19
CA ILE A 20 -5.26 -1.07 25.92
C ILE A 20 -4.96 0.39 25.61
N LYS A 21 -4.24 0.65 24.52
CA LYS A 21 -3.90 1.99 24.04
C LYS A 21 -5.00 2.58 23.17
N SER A 22 -5.54 1.78 22.27
CA SER A 22 -6.58 2.22 21.34
C SER A 22 -7.41 1.04 20.87
N THR A 23 -8.63 1.34 20.43
CA THR A 23 -9.48 0.40 19.69
C THR A 23 -10.19 1.19 18.61
N GLN A 24 -10.00 0.77 17.36
CA GLN A 24 -10.55 1.47 16.20
C GLN A 24 -11.16 0.46 15.22
N MET A 25 -12.21 0.87 14.53
CA MET A 25 -12.79 0.07 13.45
C MET A 25 -11.82 0.05 12.27
N VAL A 26 -11.65 -1.09 11.61
CA VAL A 26 -10.72 -1.25 10.48
C VAL A 26 -11.35 -2.08 9.38
N VAL A 27 -10.95 -1.81 8.13
CA VAL A 27 -11.19 -2.70 7.01
C VAL A 27 -9.91 -3.49 6.82
N TYR A 28 -9.90 -4.77 7.18
CA TYR A 28 -8.69 -5.59 7.11
C TYR A 28 -8.59 -6.43 5.83
N ASP A 29 -9.72 -6.69 5.17
CA ASP A 29 -9.80 -7.34 3.85
C ASP A 29 -11.09 -6.90 3.16
N TYR A 30 -11.06 -6.02 2.16
CA TYR A 30 -12.27 -5.39 1.64
C TYR A 30 -13.24 -6.41 0.99
N PRO A 31 -14.55 -6.42 1.34
CA PRO A 31 -15.29 -5.45 2.15
C PRO A 31 -15.46 -5.82 3.65
N ILE A 32 -14.70 -6.78 4.15
CA ILE A 32 -14.73 -7.28 5.53
C ILE A 32 -14.15 -6.25 6.50
N VAL A 33 -14.86 -6.03 7.61
CA VAL A 33 -14.54 -5.03 8.62
C VAL A 33 -14.44 -5.67 10.01
N GLY A 34 -13.59 -5.09 10.85
CA GLY A 34 -13.35 -5.53 12.21
C GLY A 34 -12.99 -4.38 13.13
N ALA A 35 -12.54 -4.73 14.32
CA ALA A 35 -11.88 -3.81 15.24
C ALA A 35 -10.41 -4.21 15.38
N MET A 36 -9.54 -3.20 15.38
CA MET A 36 -8.13 -3.34 15.73
C MET A 36 -7.91 -2.72 17.11
N THR A 37 -7.43 -3.52 18.04
CA THR A 37 -7.03 -3.08 19.38
C THR A 37 -5.51 -3.13 19.50
N ILE A 38 -4.92 -2.01 19.93
CA ILE A 38 -3.49 -1.96 20.30
C ILE A 38 -3.38 -2.19 21.80
N VAL A 39 -2.66 -3.23 22.18
CA VAL A 39 -2.36 -3.56 23.58
C VAL A 39 -0.86 -3.40 23.80
N LYS A 40 -0.48 -2.60 24.78
CA LYS A 40 0.89 -2.51 25.26
C LYS A 40 1.11 -3.53 26.37
N ASP A 41 1.97 -4.51 26.14
CA ASP A 41 2.42 -5.43 27.17
C ASP A 41 3.21 -4.65 28.24
N LYS A 42 2.85 -4.84 29.51
CA LYS A 42 3.50 -4.16 30.63
C LYS A 42 4.88 -4.74 30.95
N THR A 43 5.10 -6.02 30.65
CA THR A 43 6.34 -6.71 30.99
C THR A 43 7.44 -6.36 29.99
N THR A 44 7.12 -6.43 28.69
CA THR A 44 8.08 -6.15 27.62
C THR A 44 8.04 -4.70 27.12
N GLY A 45 6.93 -4.00 27.34
CA GLY A 45 6.70 -2.66 26.79
C GLY A 45 6.33 -2.66 25.30
N VAL A 46 6.23 -3.83 24.67
CA VAL A 46 5.94 -4.00 23.24
C VAL A 46 4.44 -3.82 22.98
N GLU A 47 4.10 -3.20 21.86
CA GLU A 47 2.72 -3.05 21.42
C GLU A 47 2.32 -4.17 20.46
N HIS A 48 1.18 -4.80 20.73
CA HIS A 48 0.59 -5.86 19.94
C HIS A 48 -0.71 -5.38 19.32
N ARG A 49 -0.95 -5.77 18.07
CA ARG A 49 -2.21 -5.52 17.38
C ARG A 49 -3.07 -6.78 17.45
N ILE A 50 -4.33 -6.61 17.81
CA ILE A 50 -5.33 -7.67 17.83
C ILE A 50 -6.47 -7.25 16.94
N PHE A 51 -6.79 -8.11 15.96
CA PHE A 51 -7.90 -7.92 15.05
C PHE A 51 -9.05 -8.84 15.42
N VAL A 52 -10.27 -8.32 15.42
CA VAL A 52 -11.50 -9.07 15.68
C VAL A 52 -12.51 -8.72 14.61
N ASP A 53 -13.05 -9.72 13.92
CA ASP A 53 -14.07 -9.52 12.90
C ASP A 53 -15.38 -8.97 13.49
N ALA A 54 -16.02 -8.04 12.79
CA ALA A 54 -17.18 -7.34 13.33
C ALA A 54 -18.46 -8.20 13.36
N TYR A 55 -18.53 -9.25 12.53
CA TYR A 55 -19.74 -10.04 12.35
C TYR A 55 -19.70 -11.36 13.13
N THR A 56 -18.58 -12.08 13.02
CA THR A 56 -18.32 -13.36 13.69
C THR A 56 -17.80 -13.17 15.11
N LEU A 57 -17.21 -12.01 15.43
CA LEU A 57 -16.50 -11.74 16.68
C LEU A 57 -15.30 -12.65 16.90
N GLU A 58 -14.83 -13.32 15.85
CA GLU A 58 -13.65 -14.18 15.88
C GLU A 58 -12.38 -13.35 15.72
N LYS A 59 -11.30 -13.84 16.32
CA LYS A 59 -9.97 -13.26 16.17
C LYS A 59 -9.50 -13.48 14.74
N VAL A 60 -8.94 -12.43 14.15
CA VAL A 60 -8.24 -12.50 12.87
C VAL A 60 -6.74 -12.47 13.15
N GLU A 61 -5.99 -13.41 12.55
CA GLU A 61 -4.54 -13.48 12.71
C GLU A 61 -3.86 -12.26 12.09
N ASP A 62 -3.10 -11.51 12.90
CA ASP A 62 -2.26 -10.43 12.38
C ASP A 62 -1.16 -11.02 11.48
N LYS A 63 -1.17 -10.63 10.20
CA LYS A 63 -0.20 -11.07 9.19
C LYS A 63 0.45 -9.85 8.54
N PRO A 64 1.79 -9.76 8.52
CA PRO A 64 2.48 -8.73 7.75
C PRO A 64 2.27 -8.96 6.25
N ALA A 65 2.25 -7.88 5.47
CA ALA A 65 2.18 -7.99 4.02
C ALA A 65 3.50 -8.53 3.46
N THR A 66 3.40 -9.42 2.46
CA THR A 66 4.54 -9.94 1.70
C THR A 66 4.41 -9.51 0.23
N GLU A 67 5.40 -9.81 -0.61
CA GLU A 67 5.34 -9.49 -2.05
C GLU A 67 4.19 -10.22 -2.77
N THR A 68 3.79 -11.39 -2.24
CA THR A 68 2.82 -12.28 -2.89
C THR A 68 1.47 -12.34 -2.18
N GLU A 69 1.42 -11.99 -0.89
CA GLU A 69 0.21 -12.10 -0.07
C GLU A 69 -0.14 -10.77 0.62
N PRO A 70 -1.40 -10.33 0.53
CA PRO A 70 -1.85 -9.16 1.26
C PRO A 70 -1.83 -9.47 2.76
N GLY A 71 -1.09 -8.65 3.51
CA GLY A 71 -1.17 -8.65 4.97
C GLY A 71 -2.41 -7.92 5.46
N ILE A 72 -2.66 -8.00 6.75
CA ILE A 72 -3.72 -7.22 7.37
C ILE A 72 -3.27 -5.77 7.48
N TRP A 73 -4.02 -4.90 6.82
CA TRP A 73 -3.74 -3.47 6.78
C TRP A 73 -4.91 -2.68 7.35
N SER A 74 -4.66 -1.90 8.39
CA SER A 74 -5.61 -0.86 8.82
C SER A 74 -5.38 0.40 8.00
N ILE A 75 -6.46 1.01 7.48
CA ILE A 75 -6.39 2.35 6.86
C ILE A 75 -5.85 3.44 7.81
N TYR A 76 -5.82 3.16 9.11
CA TYR A 76 -5.31 4.04 10.17
C TYR A 76 -3.84 3.75 10.53
N GLU A 77 -3.24 2.70 9.98
CA GLU A 77 -1.79 2.53 10.06
C GLU A 77 -1.15 3.65 9.24
N GLN A 78 -0.47 4.55 9.97
CA GLN A 78 0.32 5.60 9.36
C GLN A 78 1.32 4.93 8.42
N ARG A 79 1.08 5.00 7.11
CA ARG A 79 2.16 4.78 6.15
C ARG A 79 3.28 5.74 6.54
N LEU A 80 4.52 5.28 6.51
CA LEU A 80 5.66 6.18 6.59
C LEU A 80 5.42 7.28 5.53
N LYS A 81 5.31 8.55 5.94
CA LYS A 81 5.10 9.68 5.02
C LYS A 81 6.07 9.60 3.84
N ASN A 82 7.32 9.23 4.13
CA ASN A 82 8.38 9.00 3.16
C ASN A 82 8.03 7.97 2.07
N GLY A 83 7.26 6.92 2.41
CA GLY A 83 6.82 5.91 1.45
C GLY A 83 5.68 6.40 0.55
N ILE A 84 4.76 7.21 1.09
CA ILE A 84 3.71 7.86 0.27
C ILE A 84 4.35 8.85 -0.70
N ASP A 85 5.24 9.72 -0.20
CA ASP A 85 5.85 10.77 -1.00
C ASP A 85 6.76 10.20 -2.10
N ASN A 86 7.54 9.15 -1.78
CA ASN A 86 8.35 8.46 -2.78
C ASN A 86 7.48 7.79 -3.84
N ASN A 87 6.43 7.07 -3.43
CA ASN A 87 5.52 6.45 -4.39
C ASN A 87 4.86 7.52 -5.27
N LEU A 88 4.34 8.60 -4.69
CA LEU A 88 3.74 9.70 -5.44
C LEU A 88 4.72 10.28 -6.48
N ARG A 89 5.98 10.49 -6.10
CA ARG A 89 7.04 10.96 -7.00
C ARG A 89 7.32 9.95 -8.13
N HIS A 90 7.39 8.65 -7.83
CA HIS A 90 7.57 7.62 -8.85
C HIS A 90 6.41 7.57 -9.83
N TRP A 91 5.17 7.73 -9.34
CA TRP A 91 3.97 7.76 -10.17
C TRP A 91 3.97 8.99 -11.08
N GLN A 92 4.32 10.18 -10.56
CA GLN A 92 4.44 11.41 -11.35
C GLN A 92 5.48 11.26 -12.47
N LYS A 93 6.66 10.70 -12.19
CA LYS A 93 7.69 10.46 -13.22
C LYS A 93 7.26 9.44 -14.27
N SER A 94 6.53 8.40 -13.86
CA SER A 94 5.98 7.43 -14.81
C SER A 94 4.95 8.08 -15.74
N ASP A 95 4.12 8.98 -15.22
CA ASP A 95 3.13 9.73 -16.00
C ASP A 95 3.80 10.70 -16.99
N GLU A 96 4.86 11.41 -16.56
CA GLU A 96 5.66 12.26 -17.44
C GLU A 96 6.35 11.46 -18.56
N LEU A 97 6.90 10.28 -18.24
CA LEU A 97 7.49 9.38 -19.22
C LEU A 97 6.46 8.91 -20.25
N ALA A 98 5.27 8.51 -19.81
CA ALA A 98 4.18 8.11 -20.70
C ALA A 98 3.80 9.24 -21.66
N LYS A 99 3.60 10.47 -21.15
CA LYS A 99 3.31 11.66 -21.96
C LYS A 99 4.41 11.98 -22.97
N SER A 100 5.68 11.82 -22.59
CA SER A 100 6.82 12.02 -23.50
C SER A 100 6.77 11.04 -24.67
N ILE A 101 6.48 9.76 -24.41
CA ILE A 101 6.37 8.72 -25.42
C ILE A 101 5.15 8.96 -26.32
N GLU A 102 4.01 9.34 -25.76
CA GLU A 102 2.80 9.69 -26.52
C GLU A 102 3.07 10.85 -27.48
N GLN A 103 3.75 11.90 -27.00
CA GLN A 103 4.12 13.04 -27.84
C GLN A 103 5.09 12.64 -28.95
N ALA A 104 6.09 11.79 -28.65
CA ALA A 104 7.03 11.28 -29.65
C ALA A 104 6.31 10.43 -30.71
N ALA A 105 5.34 9.61 -30.31
CA ALA A 105 4.50 8.82 -31.22
C ALA A 105 3.70 9.72 -32.16
N VAL A 106 3.03 10.76 -31.64
CA VAL A 106 2.29 11.75 -32.44
C VAL A 106 3.21 12.44 -33.43
N ASN A 107 4.37 12.92 -32.98
CA ASN A 107 5.35 13.62 -33.83
C ASN A 107 5.88 12.74 -34.98
N LYS A 108 5.94 11.42 -34.76
CA LYS A 108 6.42 10.43 -35.74
C LYS A 108 5.29 9.75 -36.52
N GLY A 109 4.04 10.20 -36.35
CA GLY A 109 2.87 9.66 -37.04
C GLY A 109 2.54 8.22 -36.64
N VAL A 110 2.98 7.78 -35.46
CA VAL A 110 2.65 6.47 -34.88
C VAL A 110 1.34 6.59 -34.12
N SER A 111 0.34 5.77 -34.45
CA SER A 111 -0.94 5.76 -33.75
C SER A 111 -0.79 5.15 -32.35
N ILE A 112 -1.17 5.93 -31.32
CA ILE A 112 -1.25 5.47 -29.92
C ILE A 112 -2.46 4.57 -29.64
N ASN A 113 -3.44 4.55 -30.54
CA ASN A 113 -4.69 3.78 -30.40
C ASN A 113 -4.63 2.43 -31.13
N ALA A 114 -3.52 2.11 -31.78
CA ALA A 114 -3.32 0.88 -32.52
C ALA A 114 -2.30 -0.03 -31.81
N ALA A 115 -2.34 -1.32 -32.13
CA ALA A 115 -1.32 -2.25 -31.64
C ALA A 115 0.08 -1.80 -32.11
N VAL A 116 1.05 -1.90 -31.20
CA VAL A 116 2.45 -1.58 -31.48
C VAL A 116 3.06 -2.63 -32.41
N THR A 117 3.74 -2.17 -33.47
CA THR A 117 4.50 -3.03 -34.39
C THR A 117 5.99 -2.89 -34.17
N GLU A 118 6.80 -3.83 -34.65
CA GLU A 118 8.27 -3.71 -34.62
C GLU A 118 8.78 -2.44 -35.33
N GLU A 119 8.09 -2.02 -36.39
CA GLU A 119 8.40 -0.79 -37.10
C GLU A 119 8.15 0.45 -36.21
N ASN A 120 7.05 0.45 -35.45
CA ASN A 120 6.76 1.50 -34.48
C ASN A 120 7.84 1.57 -33.38
N ILE A 121 8.29 0.41 -32.88
CA ILE A 121 9.37 0.34 -31.88
C ILE A 121 10.68 0.89 -32.45
N LYS A 122 11.05 0.50 -33.69
CA LYS A 122 12.26 1.02 -34.35
C LYS A 122 12.20 2.54 -34.56
N LYS A 123 11.03 3.08 -34.90
CA LYS A 123 10.84 4.54 -35.04
C LYS A 123 10.99 5.28 -33.73
N LEU A 124 10.57 4.69 -32.61
CA LEU A 124 10.54 5.33 -31.29
C LEU A 124 11.76 5.02 -30.41
N SER A 125 12.59 4.06 -30.78
CA SER A 125 13.67 3.53 -29.94
C SER A 125 14.62 4.61 -29.39
N ALA A 126 15.05 5.57 -30.22
CA ALA A 126 15.94 6.65 -29.80
C ALA A 126 15.31 7.60 -28.76
N ASP A 127 14.01 7.86 -28.87
CA ASP A 127 13.30 8.73 -27.93
C ASP A 127 13.02 8.00 -26.61
N ILE A 128 12.69 6.70 -26.69
CA ILE A 128 12.48 5.84 -25.51
C ILE A 128 13.78 5.72 -24.70
N THR A 129 14.93 5.53 -25.35
CA THR A 129 16.22 5.44 -24.65
C THR A 129 16.57 6.76 -23.96
N LYS A 130 16.34 7.89 -24.62
CA LYS A 130 16.62 9.22 -24.05
C LYS A 130 15.74 9.52 -22.83
N SER A 131 14.43 9.34 -22.94
CA SER A 131 13.49 9.58 -21.84
C SER A 131 13.72 8.66 -20.65
N ARG A 132 14.26 7.44 -20.87
CA ARG A 132 14.65 6.52 -19.78
C ARG A 132 15.90 7.01 -19.03
N THR A 133 16.95 7.43 -19.73
CA THR A 133 18.16 7.98 -19.08
C THR A 133 17.86 9.24 -18.27
N ASP A 134 16.98 10.12 -18.75
CA ASP A 134 16.61 11.35 -18.05
C ASP A 134 15.87 11.04 -16.72
N VAL A 135 15.05 9.98 -16.69
CA VAL A 135 14.35 9.52 -15.48
C VAL A 135 15.28 8.80 -14.49
N GLU A 136 16.22 7.98 -14.97
CA GLU A 136 17.22 7.29 -14.13
C GLU A 136 18.20 8.28 -13.45
N VAL A 137 18.66 9.30 -14.17
CA VAL A 137 19.56 10.35 -13.63
C VAL A 137 18.88 11.19 -12.54
N ASP A 138 17.61 11.55 -12.72
CA ASP A 138 16.86 12.39 -11.77
C ASP A 138 16.35 11.60 -10.54
N LEU A 139 16.41 10.27 -10.56
CA LEU A 139 16.08 9.40 -9.42
C LEU A 139 17.29 9.11 -8.51
N GLY A 140 18.48 9.60 -8.85
CA GLY A 140 19.69 9.37 -8.05
C GLY A 140 20.09 7.89 -8.02
N ALA A 141 19.96 7.19 -9.16
CA ALA A 141 20.48 5.85 -9.28
C ALA A 141 22.03 5.89 -9.34
N THR A 142 22.69 5.38 -8.31
CA THR A 142 24.08 4.89 -8.33
C THR A 142 24.13 3.46 -8.85
#